data_AF-A0A316MST8-F1
#
_entry.id   AF-A0A316MST8-F1
#
_cell.length_a   1.000
_cell.length_b   1.000
_cell.length_c   1.000
_cell.angle_alpha   90.00
_cell.angle_beta   90.00
_cell.angle_gamma   90.00
#
_symmetry.space_group_name_H-M   'P 1'
#
loop_
_entity.id
_entity.type
_entity.pdbx_description
1 polymer ?
#
loop_
_entity_poly.entity_id
_entity_poly.type
_entity_poly.pdbx_seq_one_letter_code
_entity_poly.pdbx_strand_id
1 'polypeptide(L)'
;LEAIAQWKEERRNVGTDFVISVNTHTHYGVQNYDLRELAYHGLSAKEFVRILLNPFKAPEIVAVMDMPDGTEKRFNIAPMEKDQYNQDLSAPVFGEGFRAMPKTHTEKVLEEIRMQAYGVDSAEEAERLHRAGRRPSSVTNIMADVKEAPLYLGRTGQPAKVAAPTAEPMPMSRIAFAVMMKREHPDVWNDANASACMEWLSTRYPDSVPGSEIESVVARMCDRFALRRAPVISFAQADERRAACQ
;
A
#
# COMPACT_ATOMS: atom_id res chain seq x y z
N LEU A 1 -61.15 4.35 -34.98
CA LEU A 1 -60.79 5.23 -33.84
C LEU A 1 -60.77 4.50 -32.50
N GLU A 2 -61.45 3.35 -32.35
CA GLU A 2 -61.51 2.59 -31.09
C GLU A 2 -60.15 2.05 -30.58
N ALA A 3 -59.17 1.80 -31.46
CA ALA A 3 -57.84 1.31 -31.05
C ALA A 3 -57.01 2.35 -30.26
N ILE A 4 -57.31 3.64 -30.37
CA ILE A 4 -56.56 4.71 -29.68
C ILE A 4 -56.99 4.82 -28.20
N ALA A 5 -58.21 4.36 -27.87
CA ALA A 5 -58.82 4.52 -26.54
C ALA A 5 -58.38 3.47 -25.49
N GLN A 6 -57.61 2.45 -25.87
CA GLN A 6 -57.16 1.38 -24.96
C GLN A 6 -55.76 1.61 -24.37
N TRP A 7 -55.14 2.74 -24.66
CA TRP A 7 -53.75 2.95 -24.28
C TRP A 7 -53.59 3.35 -22.82
N LYS A 8 -53.27 2.34 -22.01
CA LYS A 8 -52.89 2.47 -20.62
C LYS A 8 -51.44 2.94 -20.53
N GLU A 9 -51.15 3.85 -19.61
CA GLU A 9 -49.78 4.17 -19.22
C GLU A 9 -49.08 2.89 -18.77
N GLU A 10 -47.96 2.56 -19.40
CA GLU A 10 -47.21 1.36 -19.08
C GLU A 10 -45.87 1.72 -18.45
N ARG A 11 -45.59 1.14 -17.28
CA ARG A 11 -44.28 1.26 -16.64
C ARG A 11 -43.38 0.13 -17.13
N ARG A 12 -42.25 0.47 -17.74
CA ARG A 12 -41.26 -0.51 -18.17
C ARG A 12 -39.92 -0.26 -17.50
N ASN A 13 -39.24 -1.37 -17.21
CA ASN A 13 -37.87 -1.34 -16.74
C ASN A 13 -36.93 -1.14 -17.94
N VAL A 14 -35.98 -0.23 -17.80
CA VAL A 14 -34.99 0.07 -18.85
C VAL A 14 -33.91 -0.99 -18.84
N GLY A 15 -33.66 -1.62 -20.00
CA GLY A 15 -32.59 -2.59 -20.18
C GLY A 15 -31.20 -2.05 -19.81
N THR A 16 -30.22 -2.93 -19.64
CA THR A 16 -28.83 -2.50 -19.39
C THR A 16 -28.22 -1.80 -20.62
N ASP A 17 -28.74 -2.11 -21.80
CA ASP A 17 -28.43 -1.52 -23.10
C ASP A 17 -29.27 -0.27 -23.44
N PHE A 18 -30.09 0.20 -22.48
CA PHE A 18 -31.08 1.27 -22.64
C PHE A 18 -32.17 0.99 -23.68
N VAL A 19 -32.37 -0.27 -24.06
CA VAL A 19 -33.45 -0.66 -24.97
C VAL A 19 -34.67 -1.10 -24.17
N ILE A 20 -35.85 -0.72 -24.64
CA ILE A 20 -37.13 -1.22 -24.14
C ILE A 20 -37.93 -1.83 -25.28
N SER A 21 -38.64 -2.91 -24.97
CA SER A 21 -39.64 -3.49 -25.86
C SER A 21 -41.03 -3.10 -25.38
N VAL A 22 -41.79 -2.44 -26.26
CA VAL A 22 -43.15 -1.97 -25.95
C VAL A 22 -44.10 -2.55 -26.97
N ASN A 23 -45.21 -3.13 -26.48
CA ASN A 23 -46.28 -3.54 -27.37
C ASN A 23 -47.14 -2.32 -27.71
N THR A 24 -47.14 -1.93 -28.98
CA THR A 24 -47.97 -0.81 -29.43
C THR A 24 -49.45 -1.16 -29.56
N HIS A 25 -49.87 -2.41 -29.35
CA HIS A 25 -51.26 -2.86 -29.45
C HIS A 25 -52.00 -2.34 -30.70
N THR A 26 -51.22 -1.99 -31.72
CA THR A 26 -51.60 -1.43 -33.02
C THR A 26 -51.09 -2.43 -34.06
N HIS A 27 -51.35 -2.22 -35.36
CA HIS A 27 -50.88 -3.10 -36.42
C HIS A 27 -49.35 -3.24 -36.50
N TYR A 28 -48.59 -2.38 -35.83
CA TYR A 28 -47.13 -2.46 -35.74
C TYR A 28 -46.60 -3.47 -34.71
N GLY A 29 -47.44 -4.02 -33.82
CA GLY A 29 -47.02 -5.03 -32.85
C GLY A 29 -46.00 -4.54 -31.81
N VAL A 30 -45.11 -5.45 -31.38
CA VAL A 30 -44.05 -5.16 -30.40
C VAL A 30 -42.86 -4.50 -31.09
N GLN A 31 -42.49 -3.32 -30.62
CA GLN A 31 -41.38 -2.54 -31.16
C GLN A 31 -40.31 -2.32 -30.10
N ASN A 32 -39.06 -2.16 -30.55
CA ASN A 32 -37.93 -1.84 -29.70
C ASN A 32 -37.61 -0.35 -29.82
N TYR A 33 -37.30 0.29 -28.70
CA TYR A 33 -36.97 1.71 -28.64
C TYR A 33 -35.66 1.90 -27.89
N ASP A 34 -34.79 2.77 -28.43
CA ASP A 34 -33.52 3.14 -27.81
C ASP A 34 -33.74 4.38 -26.91
N LEU A 35 -33.44 4.25 -25.62
CA LEU A 35 -33.56 5.30 -24.62
C LEU A 35 -32.20 5.93 -24.25
N ARG A 36 -31.12 5.64 -24.99
CA ARG A 36 -29.77 6.15 -24.66
C ARG A 36 -29.71 7.67 -24.57
N GLU A 37 -30.47 8.39 -25.38
CA GLU A 37 -30.53 9.86 -25.30
C GLU A 37 -31.05 10.35 -23.94
N LEU A 38 -31.95 9.58 -23.31
CA LEU A 38 -32.47 9.89 -21.98
C LEU A 38 -31.41 9.73 -20.88
N ALA A 39 -30.36 8.94 -21.12
CA ALA A 39 -29.26 8.78 -20.16
C ALA A 39 -28.55 10.12 -19.90
N TYR A 40 -28.46 11.02 -20.89
CA TYR A 40 -27.93 12.37 -20.69
C TYR A 40 -28.81 13.24 -19.79
N HIS A 41 -30.09 12.89 -19.67
CA HIS A 41 -31.06 13.58 -18.85
C HIS A 41 -31.21 13.00 -17.44
N GLY A 42 -30.38 12.01 -17.09
CA GLY A 42 -30.34 11.40 -15.76
C GLY A 42 -30.96 10.01 -15.67
N LEU A 43 -31.47 9.45 -16.78
CA LEU A 43 -32.00 8.09 -16.77
C LEU A 43 -30.88 7.08 -16.50
N SER A 44 -31.09 6.20 -15.53
CA SER A 44 -30.18 5.09 -15.27
C SER A 44 -30.68 3.77 -15.84
N ALA A 45 -29.75 2.87 -16.17
CA ALA A 45 -30.09 1.49 -16.50
C ALA A 45 -30.84 0.84 -15.33
N LYS A 46 -31.82 -0.03 -15.64
CA LYS A 46 -32.71 -0.71 -14.68
C LYS A 46 -33.67 0.20 -13.92
N GLU A 47 -33.79 1.46 -14.30
CA GLU A 47 -34.82 2.36 -13.78
C GLU A 47 -36.17 2.08 -14.44
N PHE A 48 -37.27 2.52 -13.81
CA PHE A 48 -38.61 2.40 -14.37
C PHE A 48 -39.02 3.70 -15.05
N VAL A 49 -39.44 3.61 -16.31
CA VAL A 49 -39.94 4.75 -17.09
C VAL A 49 -41.41 4.55 -17.42
N ARG A 50 -42.18 5.64 -17.38
CA ARG A 50 -43.57 5.68 -17.78
C ARG A 50 -43.64 5.90 -19.28
N ILE A 51 -44.33 5.02 -20.00
CA ILE A 51 -44.42 5.09 -21.46
C ILE A 51 -45.87 5.34 -21.86
N LEU A 52 -46.03 6.28 -22.76
CA LEU A 52 -47.29 6.64 -23.39
C LEU A 52 -47.13 6.48 -24.90
N LEU A 53 -48.17 6.07 -25.63
CA LEU A 53 -48.14 6.16 -27.09
C LEU A 53 -48.38 7.61 -27.52
N ASN A 54 -47.66 8.07 -28.54
CA ASN A 54 -48.04 9.29 -29.23
C ASN A 54 -49.18 8.99 -30.24
N PRO A 55 -50.44 9.43 -30.00
CA PRO A 55 -51.55 9.13 -30.90
C PRO A 55 -51.43 9.80 -32.28
N PHE A 56 -50.62 10.86 -32.39
CA PHE A 56 -50.44 11.60 -33.64
C PHE A 56 -49.30 11.07 -34.52
N LYS A 57 -48.36 10.33 -33.92
CA LYS A 57 -47.16 9.84 -34.60
C LYS A 57 -46.89 8.35 -34.35
N ALA A 58 -47.93 7.53 -34.21
CA ALA A 58 -47.75 6.09 -34.04
C ALA A 58 -46.90 5.52 -35.21
N PRO A 59 -45.85 4.73 -34.93
CA PRO A 59 -45.52 4.01 -33.68
C PRO A 59 -44.59 4.75 -32.67
N GLU A 60 -44.37 6.06 -32.77
CA GLU A 60 -43.59 6.81 -31.77
C GLU A 60 -44.22 6.73 -30.37
N ILE A 61 -43.37 6.58 -29.36
CA ILE A 61 -43.75 6.61 -27.95
C ILE A 61 -43.29 7.91 -27.29
N VAL A 62 -43.94 8.26 -26.19
CA VAL A 62 -43.53 9.33 -25.29
C VAL A 62 -43.03 8.69 -23.99
N ALA A 63 -41.73 8.80 -23.74
CA ALA A 63 -41.13 8.44 -22.47
C ALA A 63 -41.25 9.61 -21.49
N VAL A 64 -41.88 9.35 -20.35
CA VAL A 64 -42.05 10.31 -19.26
C VAL A 64 -41.15 9.93 -18.10
N MET A 65 -40.29 10.86 -17.71
CA MET A 65 -39.38 10.73 -16.59
C MET A 65 -39.73 11.74 -15.51
N ASP A 66 -39.88 11.25 -14.29
CA ASP A 66 -40.13 12.06 -13.11
C ASP A 66 -38.78 12.49 -12.53
N MET A 67 -38.44 13.78 -12.61
CA MET A 67 -37.17 14.30 -12.08
C MET A 67 -37.26 14.47 -10.56
N PRO A 68 -36.11 14.47 -9.84
CA PRO A 68 -36.07 14.73 -8.40
C PRO A 68 -36.72 16.07 -7.99
N ASP A 69 -36.67 17.07 -8.89
CA ASP A 69 -37.26 18.40 -8.68
C ASP A 69 -38.79 18.42 -8.80
N GLY A 70 -39.44 17.27 -9.04
CA GLY A 70 -40.89 17.15 -9.25
C GLY A 70 -41.36 17.56 -10.65
N THR A 71 -40.43 17.84 -11.57
CA THR A 71 -40.75 18.16 -12.96
C THR A 71 -40.83 16.89 -13.81
N GLU A 72 -41.88 16.76 -14.62
CA GLU A 72 -41.98 15.68 -15.60
C GLU A 72 -41.28 16.10 -16.91
N LYS A 73 -40.28 15.33 -17.36
CA LYS A 73 -39.73 15.49 -18.71
C LYS A 73 -40.33 14.45 -19.65
N ARG A 74 -40.78 14.90 -20.82
CA ARG A 74 -41.42 14.06 -21.84
C ARG A 74 -40.60 14.08 -23.12
N PHE A 75 -40.28 12.90 -23.62
CA PHE A 75 -39.44 12.73 -24.82
C PHE A 75 -40.14 11.84 -25.83
N ASN A 76 -40.21 12.28 -27.07
CA ASN A 76 -40.77 11.50 -28.17
C ASN A 76 -39.66 10.64 -28.79
N ILE A 77 -39.91 9.34 -28.92
CA ILE A 77 -38.91 8.36 -29.33
C ILE A 77 -39.49 7.49 -30.43
N ALA A 78 -38.78 7.45 -31.56
CA ALA A 78 -39.10 6.60 -32.69
C ALA A 78 -38.64 5.15 -32.44
N PRO A 79 -39.32 4.14 -33.02
CA PRO A 79 -38.84 2.77 -32.94
C PRO A 79 -37.49 2.62 -33.63
N MET A 80 -36.69 1.66 -33.17
CA MET A 80 -35.43 1.31 -33.79
C MET A 80 -35.66 0.71 -35.18
N GLU A 81 -34.94 1.20 -36.17
CA GLU A 81 -34.97 0.63 -37.51
C GLU A 81 -34.15 -0.67 -37.53
N LYS A 82 -34.77 -1.75 -38.02
CA LYS A 82 -34.12 -3.05 -38.11
C LYS A 82 -33.89 -3.44 -39.57
N ASP A 83 -32.77 -4.09 -39.81
CA ASP A 83 -32.42 -4.66 -41.10
C ASP A 83 -33.21 -5.96 -41.38
N GLN A 84 -32.95 -6.55 -42.56
CA GLN A 84 -33.55 -7.82 -43.00
C GLN A 84 -33.18 -9.03 -42.10
N TYR A 85 -32.18 -8.90 -41.24
CA TYR A 85 -31.75 -9.90 -40.27
C TYR A 85 -32.20 -9.56 -38.84
N ASN A 86 -33.09 -8.57 -38.68
CA ASN A 86 -33.60 -8.08 -37.40
C ASN A 86 -32.49 -7.52 -36.48
N GLN A 87 -31.40 -7.04 -37.07
CA GLN A 87 -30.33 -6.28 -36.41
C GLN A 87 -30.60 -4.78 -36.52
N ASP A 88 -30.13 -4.00 -35.56
CA ASP A 88 -30.27 -2.54 -35.58
C ASP A 88 -29.42 -1.95 -36.72
N LEU A 89 -30.02 -1.11 -37.56
CA LEU A 89 -29.34 -0.40 -38.64
C LEU A 89 -28.26 0.57 -38.14
N SER A 90 -28.38 1.02 -36.89
CA SER A 90 -27.39 1.89 -36.22
C SER A 90 -26.23 1.09 -35.59
N ALA A 91 -26.29 -0.24 -35.61
CA ALA A 91 -25.25 -1.07 -35.01
C ALA A 91 -23.91 -0.95 -35.77
N PRO A 92 -22.76 -0.94 -35.08
CA PRO A 92 -21.45 -0.95 -35.72
C PRO A 92 -21.26 -2.18 -36.62
N VAL A 93 -20.89 -1.96 -37.88
CA VAL A 93 -20.64 -3.03 -38.86
C VAL A 93 -19.24 -3.62 -38.67
N PHE A 94 -19.12 -4.94 -38.76
CA PHE A 94 -17.82 -5.62 -38.68
C PHE A 94 -16.87 -5.13 -39.78
N GLY A 95 -15.69 -4.67 -39.38
CA GLY A 95 -14.67 -4.11 -40.30
C GLY A 95 -14.75 -2.59 -40.46
N GLU A 96 -15.83 -1.96 -40.01
CA GLU A 96 -15.88 -0.52 -39.79
C GLU A 96 -15.47 -0.22 -38.35
N GLY A 97 -14.73 0.88 -38.12
CA GLY A 97 -14.11 1.15 -36.84
C GLY A 97 -15.11 1.16 -35.67
N PHE A 98 -14.88 0.30 -34.67
CA PHE A 98 -15.71 0.28 -33.47
C PHE A 98 -15.46 1.55 -32.62
N ARG A 99 -16.52 2.29 -32.32
CA ARG A 99 -16.47 3.41 -31.38
C ARG A 99 -17.27 3.07 -30.13
N ALA A 100 -16.59 3.00 -28.99
CA ALA A 100 -17.26 2.86 -27.70
C ALA A 100 -18.17 4.08 -27.46
N MET A 101 -19.36 3.82 -26.92
CA MET A 101 -20.29 4.88 -26.53
C MET A 101 -19.68 5.72 -25.39
N PRO A 102 -20.06 7.01 -25.30
CA PRO A 102 -19.65 7.84 -24.17
C PRO A 102 -20.21 7.26 -22.87
N LYS A 103 -19.38 7.23 -21.83
CA LYS A 103 -19.77 6.74 -20.51
C LYS A 103 -20.90 7.60 -19.93
N THR A 104 -21.89 6.92 -19.35
CA THR A 104 -23.01 7.56 -18.64
C THR A 104 -22.54 8.24 -17.35
N HIS A 105 -23.37 9.12 -16.78
CA HIS A 105 -23.05 9.76 -15.50
C HIS A 105 -22.85 8.73 -14.39
N THR A 106 -23.74 7.74 -14.29
CA THR A 106 -23.69 6.67 -13.29
C THR A 106 -22.42 5.83 -13.41
N GLU A 107 -21.97 5.54 -14.63
CA GLU A 107 -20.71 4.83 -14.87
C GLU A 107 -19.50 5.65 -14.42
N LYS A 108 -19.48 6.97 -14.69
CA LYS A 108 -18.41 7.87 -14.22
C LYS A 108 -18.35 7.93 -12.70
N VAL A 109 -19.51 8.05 -12.04
CA VAL A 109 -19.61 8.05 -10.57
C VAL A 109 -19.14 6.71 -10.00
N LEU A 110 -19.48 5.60 -10.64
CA LEU A 110 -19.02 4.27 -10.22
C LEU A 110 -17.49 4.14 -10.35
N GLU A 111 -16.89 4.66 -11.41
CA GLU A 111 -15.43 4.69 -11.59
C GLU A 111 -14.76 5.52 -10.50
N GLU A 112 -15.31 6.69 -10.18
CA GLU A 112 -14.82 7.55 -9.10
C GLU A 112 -14.91 6.86 -7.73
N ILE A 113 -16.04 6.24 -7.42
CA ILE A 113 -16.22 5.45 -6.18
C ILE A 113 -15.19 4.32 -6.11
N ARG A 114 -14.94 3.63 -7.22
CA ARG A 114 -13.93 2.55 -7.27
C ARG A 114 -12.53 3.10 -7.03
N MET A 115 -12.16 4.20 -7.68
CA MET A 115 -10.88 4.88 -7.48
C MET A 115 -10.68 5.25 -6.01
N GLN A 116 -11.68 5.88 -5.39
CA GLN A 116 -11.66 6.25 -3.98
C GLN A 116 -11.56 5.02 -3.06
N ALA A 117 -12.35 3.97 -3.35
CA ALA A 117 -12.40 2.78 -2.52
C ALA A 117 -11.09 1.97 -2.57
N TYR A 118 -10.38 2.00 -3.70
CA TYR A 118 -9.08 1.34 -3.85
C TYR A 118 -7.87 2.25 -3.60
N GLY A 119 -8.09 3.55 -3.40
CA GLY A 119 -7.05 4.54 -3.18
C GLY A 119 -6.09 4.69 -4.38
N VAL A 120 -6.63 4.61 -5.60
CA VAL A 120 -5.85 4.69 -6.84
C VAL A 120 -6.39 5.78 -7.76
N ASP A 121 -5.49 6.46 -8.47
CA ASP A 121 -5.83 7.57 -9.36
C ASP A 121 -6.23 7.12 -10.78
N SER A 122 -6.25 5.80 -11.04
CA SER A 122 -6.60 5.22 -12.34
C SER A 122 -7.77 4.24 -12.23
N ALA A 123 -8.78 4.43 -13.07
CA ALA A 123 -9.94 3.55 -13.15
C ALA A 123 -9.59 2.13 -13.60
N GLU A 124 -8.62 1.98 -14.51
CA GLU A 124 -8.16 0.66 -14.98
C GLU A 124 -7.48 -0.13 -13.86
N GLU A 125 -6.70 0.55 -13.03
CA GLU A 125 -6.04 -0.05 -11.89
C GLU A 125 -7.06 -0.46 -10.81
N ALA A 126 -8.06 0.38 -10.55
CA ALA A 126 -9.14 0.06 -9.63
C ALA A 126 -9.91 -1.19 -10.08
N GLU A 127 -10.23 -1.28 -11.37
CA GLU A 127 -10.85 -2.45 -11.98
C GLU A 127 -9.98 -3.72 -11.87
N ARG A 128 -8.68 -3.58 -12.12
CA ARG A 128 -7.74 -4.70 -11.99
C ARG A 128 -7.70 -5.24 -10.57
N LEU A 129 -7.61 -4.35 -9.58
CA LEU A 129 -7.61 -4.72 -8.15
C LEU A 129 -8.95 -5.35 -7.75
N HIS A 130 -10.06 -4.83 -8.27
CA HIS A 130 -11.39 -5.40 -8.05
C HIS A 130 -11.51 -6.81 -8.60
N ARG A 131 -11.10 -7.03 -9.86
CA ARG A 131 -11.12 -8.36 -10.50
C ARG A 131 -10.16 -9.33 -9.84
N ALA A 132 -9.05 -8.86 -9.30
CA ALA A 132 -8.12 -9.66 -8.50
C ALA A 132 -8.70 -10.04 -7.12
N GLY A 133 -9.91 -9.59 -6.76
CA GLY A 133 -10.56 -9.91 -5.49
C GLY A 133 -9.98 -9.14 -4.29
N ARG A 134 -9.22 -8.06 -4.54
CA ARG A 134 -8.70 -7.22 -3.46
C ARG A 134 -9.87 -6.51 -2.77
N ARG A 135 -9.90 -6.56 -1.44
CA ARG A 135 -10.92 -5.85 -0.67
C ARG A 135 -10.64 -4.33 -0.69
N PRO A 136 -11.63 -3.49 -1.02
CA PRO A 136 -11.48 -2.03 -1.00
C PRO A 136 -11.11 -1.49 0.39
N SER A 137 -11.60 -2.15 1.45
CA SER A 137 -11.33 -1.80 2.86
C SER A 137 -9.86 -1.95 3.30
N SER A 138 -8.94 -2.33 2.40
CA SER A 138 -7.51 -2.37 2.73
C SER A 138 -6.87 -0.98 2.82
N VAL A 139 -7.52 0.04 2.24
CA VAL A 139 -7.06 1.44 2.32
C VAL A 139 -7.68 2.17 3.51
N THR A 140 -8.96 1.95 3.79
CA THR A 140 -9.67 2.58 4.92
C THR A 140 -9.62 1.69 6.16
N ASN A 141 -8.83 2.09 7.17
CA ASN A 141 -8.79 1.40 8.44
C ASN A 141 -10.07 1.71 9.26
N ILE A 142 -11.05 0.81 9.22
CA ILE A 142 -12.33 0.94 9.94
C ILE A 142 -12.13 1.12 11.46
N MET A 143 -11.03 0.60 12.01
CA MET A 143 -10.67 0.70 13.43
C MET A 143 -9.67 1.82 13.71
N ALA A 144 -9.54 2.82 12.82
CA ALA A 144 -8.64 3.96 13.05
C ALA A 144 -8.98 4.70 14.36
N ASP A 145 -10.27 4.87 14.67
CA ASP A 145 -10.72 5.55 15.89
C ASP A 145 -10.48 4.73 17.17
N VAL A 146 -10.42 3.40 17.05
CA VAL A 146 -10.20 2.47 18.17
C VAL A 146 -8.71 2.25 18.43
N LYS A 147 -7.86 2.36 17.40
CA LYS A 147 -6.41 2.22 17.58
C LYS A 147 -5.88 3.46 18.30
N GLU A 148 -5.18 3.25 19.42
CA GLU A 148 -4.49 4.32 20.12
C GLU A 148 -3.61 5.09 19.13
N ALA A 149 -3.82 6.41 19.05
CA ALA A 149 -2.93 7.29 18.30
C ALA A 149 -1.48 7.02 18.75
N PRO A 150 -0.50 6.98 17.83
CA PRO A 150 0.89 6.79 18.21
C PRO A 150 1.24 7.86 19.24
N LEU A 151 1.40 7.43 20.48
CA LEU A 151 1.74 8.26 21.62
C LEU A 151 3.16 8.76 21.38
N TYR A 152 3.28 9.96 20.79
CA TYR A 152 4.56 10.66 20.64
C TYR A 152 5.20 10.99 22.00
N LEU A 153 4.40 10.92 23.07
CA LEU A 153 4.84 10.92 24.46
C LEU A 153 4.96 9.46 24.92
N GLY A 154 6.09 9.10 25.53
CA GLY A 154 6.23 7.78 26.15
C GLY A 154 5.07 7.49 27.09
N ARG A 155 4.63 6.23 27.16
CA ARG A 155 3.55 5.83 28.07
C ARG A 155 3.84 6.29 29.50
N THR A 156 2.84 6.83 30.18
CA THR A 156 2.95 7.31 31.55
C THR A 156 3.52 6.20 32.44
N GLY A 157 4.65 6.48 33.10
CA GLY A 157 5.36 5.53 33.96
C GLY A 157 6.51 4.76 33.31
N GLN A 158 6.78 4.97 32.02
CA GLN A 158 7.93 4.37 31.36
C GLN A 158 9.14 5.33 31.44
N PRO A 159 10.27 4.92 32.06
CA PRO A 159 11.43 5.80 32.19
C PRO A 159 11.94 6.18 30.80
N ALA A 160 12.08 7.47 30.55
CA ALA A 160 12.62 7.98 29.30
C ALA A 160 14.03 7.40 29.10
N LYS A 161 14.28 6.77 27.95
CA LYS A 161 15.62 6.35 27.53
C LYS A 161 16.41 7.59 27.12
N VAL A 162 16.83 8.38 28.10
CA VAL A 162 17.77 9.47 27.87
C VAL A 162 19.14 8.83 27.67
N ALA A 163 19.73 9.02 26.50
CA ALA A 163 21.13 8.72 26.29
C ALA A 163 21.93 9.70 27.15
N ALA A 164 22.26 9.29 28.38
CA ALA A 164 23.14 10.07 29.24
C ALA A 164 24.47 10.25 28.50
N PRO A 165 25.03 11.47 28.42
CA PRO A 165 26.36 11.68 27.86
C PRO A 165 27.34 10.80 28.63
N THR A 166 27.93 9.81 27.96
CA THR A 166 29.06 9.06 28.52
C THR A 166 30.18 10.06 28.73
N ALA A 167 30.45 10.41 29.98
CA ALA A 167 31.58 11.27 30.33
C ALA A 167 32.86 10.58 29.85
N GLU A 168 33.61 11.23 28.96
CA GLU A 168 34.90 10.71 28.52
C GLU A 168 35.83 10.59 29.74
N PRO A 169 36.50 9.43 29.92
CA PRO A 169 37.37 9.22 31.08
C PRO A 169 38.49 10.27 31.09
N MET A 170 38.67 10.93 32.24
CA MET A 170 39.69 11.98 32.39
C MET A 170 41.09 11.44 32.08
N PRO A 171 41.94 12.22 31.37
CA PRO A 171 43.32 11.84 31.11
C PRO A 171 44.09 11.72 32.42
N MET A 172 44.95 10.70 32.53
CA MET A 172 45.76 10.44 33.72
C MET A 172 47.17 10.98 33.52
N SER A 173 47.71 11.67 34.53
CA SER A 173 49.13 12.07 34.53
C SER A 173 50.04 10.83 34.50
N ARG A 174 51.19 10.93 33.82
CA ARG A 174 52.19 9.86 33.70
C ARG A 174 52.62 9.29 35.06
N ILE A 175 52.78 10.16 36.06
CA ILE A 175 53.20 9.74 37.41
C ILE A 175 52.08 8.94 38.08
N ALA A 176 50.84 9.39 37.93
CA ALA A 176 49.67 8.68 38.46
C ALA A 176 49.49 7.31 37.78
N PHE A 177 49.74 7.22 36.46
CA PHE A 177 49.71 5.94 35.74
C PHE A 177 50.82 4.98 36.21
N ALA A 178 52.05 5.47 36.43
CA ALA A 178 53.14 4.64 36.94
C ALA A 178 52.85 4.10 38.36
N VAL A 179 52.25 4.93 39.22
CA VAL A 179 51.83 4.51 40.58
C VAL A 179 50.72 3.46 40.51
N MET A 180 49.75 3.63 39.61
CA MET A 180 48.70 2.63 39.35
C MET A 180 49.32 1.31 38.88
N MET A 181 50.24 1.34 37.91
CA MET A 181 50.90 0.14 37.39
C MET A 181 51.71 -0.60 38.45
N LYS A 182 52.43 0.13 39.31
CA LYS A 182 53.17 -0.48 40.43
C LYS A 182 52.23 -1.17 41.44
N ARG A 183 51.01 -0.66 41.61
CA ARG A 183 50.02 -1.23 42.53
C ARG A 183 49.30 -2.46 41.94
N GLU A 184 48.82 -2.35 40.71
CA GLU A 184 47.97 -3.38 40.08
C GLU A 184 48.78 -4.49 39.38
N HIS A 185 49.98 -4.18 38.90
CA HIS A 185 50.82 -5.11 38.13
C HIS A 185 52.27 -5.18 38.66
N PRO A 186 52.49 -5.68 39.89
CA PRO A 186 53.83 -5.79 40.48
C PRO A 186 54.75 -6.74 39.71
N ASP A 187 54.19 -7.70 38.97
CA ASP A 187 54.94 -8.65 38.15
C ASP A 187 55.62 -7.98 36.93
N VAL A 188 55.01 -6.92 36.43
CA VAL A 188 55.48 -6.15 35.25
C VAL A 188 56.32 -4.97 35.71
N TRP A 189 55.88 -4.27 36.76
CA TRP A 189 56.55 -3.10 37.32
C TRP A 189 57.28 -3.44 38.63
N ASN A 190 58.46 -4.04 38.50
CA ASN A 190 59.36 -4.39 39.61
C ASN A 190 60.57 -3.44 39.69
N ASP A 191 61.31 -3.47 40.81
CA ASP A 191 62.45 -2.57 41.02
C ASP A 191 63.61 -2.79 40.03
N ALA A 192 63.68 -3.95 39.38
CA ALA A 192 64.68 -4.25 38.33
C ALA A 192 64.33 -3.64 36.96
N ASN A 193 63.03 -3.52 36.65
CA ASN A 193 62.53 -3.07 35.34
C ASN A 193 61.89 -1.66 35.40
N ALA A 194 61.85 -1.03 36.58
CA ALA A 194 61.20 0.27 36.79
C ALA A 194 61.77 1.40 35.91
N SER A 195 63.09 1.44 35.69
CA SER A 195 63.73 2.44 34.84
C SER A 195 63.35 2.27 33.36
N ALA A 196 63.38 1.03 32.86
CA ALA A 196 63.01 0.70 31.48
C ALA A 196 61.52 0.93 31.19
N CYS A 197 60.64 0.63 32.17
CA CYS A 197 59.21 0.90 32.06
C CYS A 197 58.93 2.41 32.03
N MET A 198 59.64 3.20 32.84
CA MET A 198 59.49 4.65 32.89
C MET A 198 60.02 5.34 31.62
N GLU A 199 61.14 4.88 31.07
CA GLU A 199 61.69 5.37 29.80
C GLU A 199 60.78 5.05 28.61
N TRP A 200 60.16 3.87 28.62
CA TRP A 200 59.18 3.49 27.61
C TRP A 200 57.93 4.39 27.66
N LEU A 201 57.43 4.68 28.87
CA LEU A 201 56.31 5.60 29.07
C LEU A 201 56.66 7.04 28.69
N SER A 202 57.85 7.54 29.04
CA SER A 202 58.24 8.91 28.71
C SER A 202 58.43 9.14 27.20
N THR A 203 58.90 8.12 26.47
CA THR A 203 59.09 8.17 25.01
C THR A 203 57.76 8.19 24.26
N ARG A 204 56.74 7.48 24.75
CA ARG A 204 55.44 7.32 24.07
C ARG A 204 54.40 8.35 24.51
N TYR A 205 54.43 8.75 25.78
CA TYR A 205 53.45 9.66 26.38
C TYR A 205 54.17 10.70 27.28
N PRO A 206 54.67 11.80 26.67
CA PRO A 206 55.45 12.82 27.40
C PRO A 206 54.66 13.54 28.51
N ASP A 207 53.41 13.92 28.25
CA ASP A 207 52.63 14.80 29.15
C ASP A 207 51.53 14.05 29.92
N SER A 208 50.67 13.28 29.25
CA SER A 208 49.60 12.51 29.90
C SER A 208 49.16 11.31 29.06
N VAL A 209 48.52 10.32 29.71
CA VAL A 209 47.91 9.17 29.05
C VAL A 209 46.40 9.45 28.92
N PRO A 210 45.84 9.49 27.69
CA PRO A 210 44.41 9.68 27.48
C PRO A 210 43.59 8.59 28.18
N GLY A 211 42.48 8.98 28.82
CA GLY A 211 41.66 8.07 29.63
C GLY A 211 41.11 6.87 28.84
N SER A 212 40.81 7.08 27.56
CA SER A 212 40.33 6.04 26.64
C SER A 212 41.40 5.01 26.28
N GLU A 213 42.68 5.34 26.42
CA GLU A 213 43.79 4.48 26.01
C GLU A 213 44.44 3.74 27.19
N ILE A 214 44.08 4.04 28.43
CA ILE A 214 44.70 3.48 29.65
C ILE A 214 44.81 1.95 29.56
N GLU A 215 43.70 1.25 29.32
CA GLU A 215 43.68 -0.22 29.26
C GLU A 215 44.57 -0.77 28.15
N SER A 216 44.59 -0.09 26.99
CA SER A 216 45.44 -0.49 25.85
C SER A 216 46.92 -0.32 26.13
N VAL A 217 47.30 0.68 26.94
CA VAL A 217 48.69 0.93 27.34
C VAL A 217 49.12 -0.10 28.37
N VAL A 218 48.25 -0.44 29.32
CA VAL A 218 48.48 -1.51 30.30
C VAL A 218 48.74 -2.84 29.59
N ALA A 219 47.88 -3.22 28.64
CA ALA A 219 48.04 -4.47 27.88
C ALA A 219 49.37 -4.53 27.11
N ARG A 220 49.77 -3.41 26.47
CA ARG A 220 51.04 -3.30 25.73
C ARG A 220 52.26 -3.38 26.66
N MET A 221 52.18 -2.79 27.85
CA MET A 221 53.25 -2.92 28.84
C MET A 221 53.36 -4.33 29.38
N CYS A 222 52.23 -5.00 29.63
CA CYS A 222 52.21 -6.40 30.04
C CYS A 222 52.84 -7.30 28.97
N ASP A 223 52.49 -7.16 27.69
CA ASP A 223 53.09 -7.97 26.62
C ASP A 223 54.62 -7.80 26.51
N ARG A 224 55.10 -6.56 26.67
CA ARG A 224 56.51 -6.22 26.50
C ARG A 224 57.38 -6.60 27.69
N PHE A 225 56.87 -6.41 28.90
CA PHE A 225 57.67 -6.51 30.13
C PHE A 225 57.25 -7.68 31.04
N ALA A 226 56.15 -8.38 30.75
CA ALA A 226 55.87 -9.62 31.46
C ALA A 226 56.97 -10.66 31.18
N LEU A 227 57.33 -11.37 32.24
CA LEU A 227 58.27 -12.49 32.17
C LEU A 227 57.68 -13.55 31.22
N ARG A 228 58.29 -13.73 30.05
CA ARG A 228 57.93 -14.83 29.15
C ARG A 228 58.19 -16.15 29.86
N ARG A 229 57.12 -16.85 30.25
CA ARG A 229 57.24 -18.21 30.79
C ARG A 229 57.88 -19.09 29.71
N ALA A 230 58.98 -19.75 30.07
CA ALA A 230 59.67 -20.66 29.17
C ALA A 230 58.70 -21.76 28.69
N PRO A 231 58.73 -22.14 27.40
CA PRO A 231 57.87 -23.19 26.90
C PRO A 231 58.22 -24.51 27.58
N VAL A 232 57.24 -25.10 28.26
CA VAL A 232 57.36 -26.46 28.79
C VAL A 232 57.27 -27.41 27.60
N ILE A 233 58.38 -28.06 27.26
CA ILE A 233 58.41 -29.11 26.23
C ILE A 233 57.80 -30.37 26.86
N SER A 234 56.59 -30.76 26.43
CA SER A 234 56.02 -32.07 26.76
C SER A 234 56.41 -33.08 25.68
N PHE A 235 57.01 -34.20 26.09
CA PHE A 235 57.30 -35.33 25.20
C PHE A 235 56.08 -36.26 25.20
N ALA A 236 55.35 -36.35 24.09
CA ALA A 236 54.25 -37.30 23.94
C ALA A 236 54.79 -38.73 23.74
N GLN A 237 54.20 -39.70 24.45
CA GLN A 237 54.61 -41.10 24.51
C GLN A 237 54.47 -41.82 23.16
N ALA A 238 55.53 -42.53 22.77
CA ALA A 238 55.56 -43.43 21.63
C ALA A 238 54.83 -44.74 21.96
N ASP A 239 53.60 -44.92 21.49
CA ASP A 239 52.88 -46.19 21.67
C ASP A 239 52.06 -46.64 20.43
N GLU A 240 52.56 -46.36 19.22
CA GLU A 240 51.94 -46.84 17.97
C GLU A 240 52.71 -47.98 17.27
N ARG A 241 53.78 -48.53 17.86
CA ARG A 241 54.58 -49.60 17.21
C ARG A 241 54.22 -51.04 17.59
N ARG A 242 53.16 -51.29 18.38
CA ARG A 242 52.78 -52.66 18.80
C ARG A 242 51.53 -53.24 18.15
N ALA A 243 50.81 -52.51 17.30
CA ALA A 243 49.55 -53.01 16.71
C ALA A 243 49.70 -53.72 15.34
N ALA A 244 50.93 -54.04 14.90
CA ALA A 244 51.18 -54.72 13.62
C ALA A 244 51.88 -56.08 13.83
N CYS A 245 51.25 -57.00 14.56
CA CYS A 245 51.59 -58.44 14.60
C CYS A 245 50.45 -59.22 15.29
N GLN A 246 49.29 -59.35 14.63
CA GLN A 246 48.38 -60.50 14.76
C GLN A 246 47.65 -60.73 13.44
#